data_AF-A0A559UQC6-F1
#
_entry.id   AF-A0A559UQC6-F1
#
_cell.length_a   1.000
_cell.length_b   1.000
_cell.length_c   1.000
_cell.angle_alpha   90.00
_cell.angle_beta   90.00
_cell.angle_gamma   90.00
#
_symmetry.space_group_name_H-M   'P 1'
#
loop_
_entity.id
_entity.type
_entity.pdbx_description
1 polymer ?
#
loop_
_entity_poly.entity_id
_entity_poly.type
_entity_poly.pdbx_seq_one_letter_code
_entity_poly.pdbx_strand_id
1 'polypeptide(L)'
;MHRRLATGLAASALALITVTATATAATAAPADRPQVLADFTQTTASSYNVWAAARANQSAWSAYGFDWSTDYCSSSPDNPFGFPFAMSCARHDFGYRNYKAAGTFSTNKARLDSALYEDLKRVCANYGGATKTACTSTAWTYYQAVKAFG
;
A
#
# COMPACT_ATOMS: atom_id res chain seq x y z
N MET A 1 60.96 16.48 -58.63
CA MET A 1 59.99 15.66 -57.87
C MET A 1 59.55 16.46 -56.63
N HIS A 2 58.43 17.17 -56.69
CA HIS A 2 57.98 18.04 -55.60
C HIS A 2 57.13 17.26 -54.60
N ARG A 3 57.65 17.05 -53.38
CA ARG A 3 56.88 16.56 -52.24
C ARG A 3 55.99 17.69 -51.71
N ARG A 4 54.67 17.50 -51.76
CA ARG A 4 53.70 18.37 -51.08
C ARG A 4 53.39 17.76 -49.70
N LEU A 5 53.67 18.51 -48.64
CA LEU A 5 53.18 18.24 -47.29
C LEU A 5 51.81 18.93 -47.16
N ALA A 6 50.76 18.16 -46.91
CA ALA A 6 49.43 18.69 -46.60
C ALA A 6 49.13 18.41 -45.12
N THR A 7 49.23 19.43 -44.29
CA THR A 7 48.73 19.46 -42.91
C THR A 7 47.22 19.69 -42.94
N GLY A 8 46.43 18.67 -42.60
CA GLY A 8 44.99 18.80 -42.40
C GLY A 8 44.67 19.30 -41.00
N LEU A 9 44.04 20.46 -40.89
CA LEU A 9 43.43 20.96 -39.66
C LEU A 9 42.04 20.32 -39.51
N ALA A 10 41.87 19.44 -38.54
CA ALA A 10 40.56 18.92 -38.15
C ALA A 10 39.93 19.87 -37.13
N ALA A 11 38.84 20.53 -37.50
CA ALA A 11 38.03 21.35 -36.59
C ALA A 11 36.98 20.46 -35.91
N SER A 12 37.14 20.23 -34.60
CA SER A 12 36.18 19.49 -33.77
C SER A 12 34.99 20.38 -33.43
N ALA A 13 33.83 20.15 -34.03
CA ALA A 13 32.58 20.82 -33.65
C ALA A 13 31.98 20.12 -32.42
N LEU A 14 32.02 20.77 -31.26
CA LEU A 14 31.32 20.33 -30.05
C LEU A 14 29.83 20.74 -30.16
N ALA A 15 28.93 19.77 -30.36
CA ALA A 15 27.50 20.01 -30.26
C ALA A 15 27.05 19.91 -28.78
N LEU A 16 26.66 21.03 -28.17
CA LEU A 16 26.01 21.04 -26.86
C LEU A 16 24.54 20.61 -27.02
N ILE A 17 24.20 19.42 -26.53
CA ILE A 17 22.81 18.98 -26.37
C ILE A 17 22.32 19.53 -25.03
N THR A 18 21.52 20.59 -25.06
CA THR A 18 20.79 21.08 -23.88
C THR A 18 19.57 20.21 -23.64
N VAL A 19 19.66 19.29 -22.68
CA VAL A 19 18.49 18.55 -22.17
C VAL A 19 17.71 19.46 -21.24
N THR A 20 16.58 19.99 -21.71
CA THR A 20 15.62 20.70 -20.85
C THR A 20 14.81 19.65 -20.07
N ALA A 21 15.18 19.42 -18.82
CA ALA A 21 14.36 18.63 -17.90
C ALA A 21 13.15 19.46 -17.46
N THR A 22 11.96 19.14 -17.97
CA THR A 22 10.70 19.69 -17.45
C THR A 22 10.38 19.01 -16.14
N ALA A 23 10.61 19.68 -15.02
CA ALA A 23 10.11 19.23 -13.72
C ALA A 23 8.58 19.31 -13.74
N THR A 24 7.91 18.16 -13.85
CA THR A 24 6.47 18.07 -13.63
C THR A 24 6.18 18.42 -12.18
N ALA A 25 5.45 19.50 -11.93
CA ALA A 25 4.99 19.84 -10.59
C ALA A 25 4.16 18.67 -10.05
N ALA A 26 4.54 18.14 -8.89
CA ALA A 26 3.73 17.15 -8.19
C ALA A 26 2.42 17.84 -7.77
N THR A 27 1.30 17.41 -8.35
CA THR A 27 -0.03 17.83 -7.87
C THR A 27 -0.18 17.37 -6.42
N ALA A 28 -0.41 18.30 -5.51
CA ALA A 28 -0.73 17.98 -4.14
C ALA A 28 -2.01 17.11 -4.11
N ALA A 29 -2.03 16.09 -3.27
CA ALA A 29 -3.21 15.27 -3.11
C ALA A 29 -4.41 16.13 -2.64
N PRO A 30 -5.65 15.70 -2.95
CA PRO A 30 -6.86 16.36 -2.47
C PRO A 30 -6.83 16.64 -0.96
N ALA A 31 -7.38 17.79 -0.55
CA ALA A 31 -7.35 18.26 0.84
C ALA A 31 -8.09 17.32 1.81
N ASP A 32 -9.06 16.56 1.30
CA ASP A 32 -9.84 15.55 2.02
C ASP A 32 -9.13 14.20 2.14
N ARG A 33 -7.90 14.03 1.61
CA ARG A 33 -7.12 12.78 1.71
C ARG A 33 -7.07 12.19 3.13
N PRO A 34 -6.85 12.97 4.22
CA PRO A 34 -6.86 12.42 5.57
C PRO A 34 -8.22 11.84 5.98
N GLN A 35 -9.31 12.47 5.56
CA GLN A 35 -10.67 12.02 5.84
C GLN A 35 -10.97 10.71 5.11
N VAL A 36 -10.67 10.65 3.80
CA VAL A 36 -10.85 9.43 2.99
C VAL A 36 -10.02 8.28 3.55
N LEU A 37 -8.78 8.53 3.97
CA LEU A 37 -7.93 7.52 4.62
C LEU A 37 -8.56 7.02 5.93
N ALA A 38 -9.16 7.91 6.72
CA ALA A 38 -9.86 7.53 7.94
C ALA A 38 -11.10 6.67 7.62
N ASP A 39 -11.88 7.04 6.61
CA ASP A 39 -13.10 6.33 6.20
C ASP A 39 -12.81 4.91 5.71
N PHE A 40 -11.64 4.67 5.11
CA PHE A 40 -11.18 3.34 4.67
C PHE A 40 -10.65 2.45 5.81
N THR A 41 -10.38 3.02 6.98
CA THR A 41 -9.61 2.36 8.06
C THR A 41 -10.35 2.28 9.39
N GLN A 42 -11.69 2.32 9.36
CA GLN A 42 -12.52 2.03 10.53
C GLN A 42 -12.72 0.52 10.71
N THR A 43 -13.18 0.14 11.89
CA THR A 43 -13.45 -1.27 12.27
C THR A 43 -14.72 -1.83 11.65
N THR A 44 -15.60 -0.95 11.16
CA THR A 44 -16.94 -1.30 10.67
C THR A 44 -16.90 -2.02 9.33
N ALA A 45 -17.93 -2.82 9.06
CA ALA A 45 -18.11 -3.48 7.77
C ALA A 45 -18.29 -2.47 6.62
N SER A 46 -18.94 -1.33 6.87
CA SER A 46 -19.11 -0.27 5.87
C SER A 46 -17.77 0.27 5.40
N SER A 47 -16.86 0.57 6.33
CA SER A 47 -15.50 1.03 6.01
C SER A 47 -14.72 0.00 5.20
N TYR A 48 -14.78 -1.28 5.59
CA TYR A 48 -14.19 -2.36 4.81
C TYR A 48 -14.74 -2.41 3.38
N ASN A 49 -16.06 -2.33 3.21
CA ASN A 49 -16.71 -2.42 1.89
C ASN A 49 -16.32 -1.25 0.99
N VAL A 50 -16.29 -0.03 1.55
CA VAL A 50 -15.86 1.16 0.82
C VAL A 50 -14.39 1.04 0.38
N TRP A 51 -13.50 0.61 1.28
CA TRP A 51 -12.10 0.36 0.94
C TRP A 51 -11.94 -0.75 -0.11
N ALA A 52 -12.71 -1.84 0.00
CA ALA A 52 -12.64 -2.96 -0.94
C ALA A 52 -13.08 -2.53 -2.34
N ALA A 53 -14.14 -1.72 -2.45
CA ALA A 53 -14.57 -1.11 -3.71
C ALA A 53 -13.51 -0.16 -4.28
N ALA A 54 -12.87 0.66 -3.43
CA ALA A 54 -11.79 1.55 -3.85
C ALA A 54 -10.57 0.77 -4.35
N ARG A 55 -10.18 -0.32 -3.67
CA ARG A 55 -9.10 -1.21 -4.08
C ARG A 55 -9.38 -1.89 -5.43
N ALA A 56 -10.63 -2.21 -5.73
CA ALA A 56 -11.03 -2.78 -7.02
C ALA A 56 -11.00 -1.75 -8.16
N ASN A 57 -10.93 -0.45 -7.86
CA ASN A 57 -10.91 0.64 -8.84
C ASN A 57 -9.89 1.72 -8.46
N GLN A 58 -8.62 1.34 -8.27
CA GLN A 58 -7.57 2.24 -7.78
C GLN A 58 -7.34 3.45 -8.68
N SER A 59 -7.57 3.31 -10.00
CA SER A 59 -7.43 4.41 -10.96
C SER A 59 -8.34 5.60 -10.62
N ALA A 60 -9.54 5.34 -10.09
CA ALA A 60 -10.46 6.39 -9.65
C ALA A 60 -9.94 7.17 -8.43
N TRP A 61 -8.96 6.62 -7.71
CA TRP A 61 -8.35 7.21 -6.51
C TRP A 61 -6.91 7.68 -6.76
N SER A 62 -6.45 7.72 -8.02
CA SER A 62 -5.07 8.06 -8.38
C SER A 62 -4.63 9.44 -7.88
N ALA A 63 -5.53 10.43 -7.88
CA ALA A 63 -5.27 11.78 -7.36
C ALA A 63 -4.88 11.80 -5.87
N TYR A 64 -5.32 10.81 -5.07
CA TYR A 64 -5.02 10.74 -3.64
C TYR A 64 -3.60 10.23 -3.34
N GLY A 65 -2.91 9.63 -4.32
CA GLY A 65 -1.57 9.08 -4.12
C GLY A 65 -1.52 8.10 -2.94
N PHE A 66 -2.53 7.24 -2.80
CA PHE A 66 -2.49 6.19 -1.79
C PHE A 66 -1.51 5.08 -2.18
N ASP A 67 -0.80 4.55 -1.19
CA ASP A 67 -0.01 3.33 -1.35
C ASP A 67 -0.96 2.11 -1.27
N TRP A 68 -1.14 1.42 -2.40
CA TRP A 68 -1.96 0.21 -2.51
C TRP A 68 -1.16 -1.09 -2.44
N SER A 69 0.17 -1.00 -2.31
CA SER A 69 1.05 -2.15 -2.22
C SER A 69 0.74 -3.00 -1.00
N THR A 70 0.87 -4.31 -1.15
CA THR A 70 0.62 -5.29 -0.11
C THR A 70 1.43 -6.53 -0.41
N ASP A 71 1.99 -7.12 0.63
CA ASP A 71 2.55 -8.48 0.63
C ASP A 71 1.53 -9.48 1.19
N TYR A 72 0.26 -9.07 1.29
CA TYR A 72 -0.83 -9.84 1.88
C TYR A 72 -0.45 -10.33 3.29
N CYS A 73 -0.64 -11.61 3.58
CA CYS A 73 -0.34 -12.16 4.91
C CYS A 73 1.08 -12.77 4.99
N SER A 74 2.03 -12.34 4.14
CA SER A 74 3.35 -13.01 4.02
C SER A 74 4.16 -13.01 5.31
N SER A 75 4.06 -11.95 6.12
CA SER A 75 4.75 -11.85 7.42
C SER A 75 3.85 -12.23 8.61
N SER A 76 2.69 -12.84 8.34
CA SER A 76 1.73 -13.25 9.37
C SER A 76 2.04 -14.64 9.93
N PRO A 77 1.55 -14.97 11.14
CA PRO A 77 1.61 -16.34 11.67
C PRO A 77 0.99 -17.37 10.72
N ASP A 78 1.35 -18.64 10.91
CA ASP A 78 0.83 -19.73 10.09
C ASP A 78 -0.70 -19.80 10.09
N ASN A 79 -1.26 -20.10 8.92
CA ASN A 79 -2.69 -20.33 8.70
C ASN A 79 -2.91 -21.74 8.13
N PRO A 80 -2.76 -22.78 8.97
CA PRO A 80 -2.71 -24.18 8.51
C PRO A 80 -4.03 -24.67 7.89
N PHE A 81 -5.14 -24.00 8.17
CA PHE A 81 -6.46 -24.32 7.64
C PHE A 81 -6.82 -23.49 6.39
N GLY A 82 -5.94 -22.59 5.94
CA GLY A 82 -6.12 -21.83 4.70
C GLY A 82 -7.30 -20.85 4.72
N PHE A 83 -7.63 -20.25 5.86
CA PHE A 83 -8.70 -19.24 5.93
C PHE A 83 -8.37 -18.04 5.01
N PRO A 84 -9.33 -17.52 4.23
CA PRO A 84 -9.06 -16.51 3.21
C PRO A 84 -8.89 -15.10 3.81
N PHE A 85 -7.77 -14.88 4.50
CA PHE A 85 -7.45 -13.63 5.21
C PHE A 85 -6.73 -12.58 4.34
N ALA A 86 -6.40 -12.89 3.09
CA ALA A 86 -5.60 -12.03 2.21
C ALA A 86 -6.15 -10.60 2.08
N MET A 87 -7.47 -10.42 1.92
CA MET A 87 -8.07 -9.09 1.79
C MET A 87 -8.05 -8.30 3.12
N SER A 88 -8.15 -8.99 4.26
CA SER A 88 -8.00 -8.38 5.58
C SER A 88 -6.57 -7.86 5.78
N CYS A 89 -5.56 -8.67 5.43
CA CYS A 89 -4.15 -8.28 5.46
C CYS A 89 -3.86 -7.10 4.50
N ALA A 90 -4.41 -7.14 3.28
CA ALA A 90 -4.23 -6.05 2.32
C ALA A 90 -4.80 -4.71 2.80
N ARG A 91 -5.90 -4.71 3.58
CA ARG A 91 -6.43 -3.47 4.18
C ARG A 91 -5.58 -2.97 5.33
N HIS A 92 -5.04 -3.90 6.12
CA HIS A 92 -4.11 -3.58 7.20
C HIS A 92 -2.83 -2.93 6.66
N ASP A 93 -2.22 -3.52 5.62
CA ASP A 93 -1.07 -2.96 4.91
C ASP A 93 -1.35 -1.56 4.37
N PHE A 94 -2.50 -1.40 3.70
CA PHE A 94 -2.94 -0.11 3.20
C PHE A 94 -2.96 0.94 4.31
N GLY A 95 -3.57 0.61 5.46
CA GLY A 95 -3.60 1.50 6.62
C GLY A 95 -2.19 1.82 7.11
N TYR A 96 -1.37 0.79 7.36
CA TYR A 96 -0.02 0.95 7.87
C TYR A 96 0.85 1.84 7.00
N ARG A 97 0.90 1.56 5.70
CA ARG A 97 1.75 2.29 4.74
C ARG A 97 1.32 3.74 4.62
N ASN A 98 0.02 4.01 4.48
CA ASN A 98 -0.49 5.36 4.29
C ASN A 98 -0.41 6.21 5.56
N TYR A 99 -0.64 5.63 6.76
CA TYR A 99 -0.45 6.36 8.02
C TYR A 99 1.02 6.56 8.39
N LYS A 100 1.92 5.64 8.01
CA LYS A 100 3.39 5.83 8.12
C LYS A 100 3.85 6.97 7.21
N ALA A 101 3.42 6.98 5.94
CA ALA A 101 3.72 8.05 4.99
C ALA A 101 3.15 9.42 5.45
N ALA A 102 2.01 9.43 6.13
CA ALA A 102 1.42 10.64 6.70
C ALA A 102 2.02 11.07 8.05
N GLY A 103 2.99 10.34 8.60
CA GLY A 103 3.63 10.66 9.89
C GLY A 103 2.71 10.53 11.11
N THR A 104 1.58 9.84 11.00
CA THR A 104 0.55 9.73 12.07
C THR A 104 0.27 8.28 12.48
N PHE A 105 1.18 7.37 12.15
CA PHE A 105 1.02 5.93 12.40
C PHE A 105 0.79 5.57 13.87
N SER A 106 1.59 6.10 14.80
CA SER A 106 1.52 5.76 16.22
C SER A 106 0.13 5.97 16.82
N THR A 107 -0.52 7.10 16.51
CA THR A 107 -1.86 7.44 16.99
C THR A 107 -2.96 6.55 16.39
N ASN A 108 -2.72 6.00 15.20
CA ASN A 108 -3.73 5.24 14.45
C ASN A 108 -3.56 3.72 14.55
N LYS A 109 -2.36 3.23 14.89
CA LYS A 109 -1.99 1.81 14.89
C LYS A 109 -3.02 0.92 15.60
N ALA A 110 -3.44 1.28 16.81
CA ALA A 110 -4.38 0.48 17.59
C ALA A 110 -5.73 0.30 16.86
N ARG A 111 -6.21 1.33 16.16
CA ARG A 111 -7.44 1.23 15.34
C ARG A 111 -7.21 0.34 14.11
N LEU A 112 -6.06 0.45 13.45
CA LEU A 112 -5.72 -0.37 12.28
C LEU A 112 -5.64 -1.85 12.63
N ASP A 113 -4.99 -2.20 13.75
CA ASP A 113 -4.89 -3.57 14.25
C ASP A 113 -6.28 -4.12 14.63
N SER A 114 -7.10 -3.29 15.27
CA SER A 114 -8.50 -3.65 15.58
C SER A 114 -9.32 -3.85 14.31
N ALA A 115 -9.13 -3.02 13.28
CA ALA A 115 -9.83 -3.13 12.01
C ALA A 115 -9.46 -4.42 11.26
N LEU A 116 -8.18 -4.82 11.29
CA LEU A 116 -7.74 -6.15 10.83
C LEU A 116 -8.50 -7.25 11.57
N TYR A 117 -8.53 -7.21 12.91
CA TYR A 117 -9.20 -8.25 13.68
C TYR A 117 -10.69 -8.37 13.35
N GLU A 118 -11.38 -7.23 13.19
CA GLU A 118 -12.78 -7.23 12.77
C GLU A 118 -12.99 -7.81 11.35
N ASP A 119 -12.07 -7.56 10.41
CA ASP A 119 -12.13 -8.17 9.07
C ASP A 119 -11.96 -9.68 9.13
N LEU A 120 -10.97 -10.15 9.89
CA LEU A 120 -10.70 -11.57 10.06
C LEU A 120 -11.91 -12.27 10.68
N LYS A 121 -12.53 -11.67 11.70
CA LYS A 121 -13.76 -12.20 12.32
C LYS A 121 -14.94 -12.24 11.33
N ARG A 122 -15.05 -11.27 10.41
CA ARG A 122 -16.08 -11.30 9.35
C ARG A 122 -15.87 -12.47 8.40
N VAL A 123 -14.62 -12.79 8.05
CA VAL A 123 -14.32 -14.03 7.31
C VAL A 123 -14.79 -15.25 8.11
N CYS A 124 -14.47 -15.27 9.42
CA CYS A 124 -14.84 -16.38 10.30
C CYS A 124 -16.34 -16.57 10.52
N ALA A 125 -17.13 -15.51 10.35
CA ALA A 125 -18.59 -15.56 10.49
C ALA A 125 -19.26 -16.45 9.42
N ASN A 126 -18.57 -16.75 8.31
CA ASN A 126 -19.06 -17.65 7.26
C ASN A 126 -18.91 -19.15 7.62
N TYR A 127 -18.29 -19.48 8.75
CA TYR A 127 -18.12 -20.85 9.21
C TYR A 127 -19.01 -21.15 10.42
N GLY A 128 -19.25 -22.44 10.66
CA GLY A 128 -19.91 -22.96 11.85
C GLY A 128 -19.03 -23.93 12.64
N GLY A 129 -19.51 -24.33 13.83
CA GLY A 129 -18.90 -25.39 14.64
C GLY A 129 -17.40 -25.19 14.92
N ALA A 130 -16.64 -26.29 14.89
CA ALA A 130 -15.21 -26.30 15.15
C ALA A 130 -14.41 -25.42 14.18
N THR A 131 -14.82 -25.34 12.90
CA THR A 131 -14.15 -24.50 11.89
C THR A 131 -14.24 -23.02 12.24
N LYS A 132 -15.39 -22.56 12.77
CA LYS A 132 -15.54 -21.19 13.26
C LYS A 132 -14.61 -20.90 14.43
N THR A 133 -14.50 -21.82 15.38
CA THR A 133 -13.59 -21.72 16.52
C THR A 133 -12.13 -21.64 16.06
N ALA A 134 -11.71 -22.54 15.16
CA ALA A 134 -10.37 -22.52 14.59
C ALA A 134 -10.07 -21.21 13.85
N CYS A 135 -10.98 -20.74 13.00
CA CYS A 135 -10.84 -19.47 12.29
C CYS A 135 -10.69 -18.30 13.24
N THR A 136 -11.56 -18.20 14.25
CA THR A 136 -11.53 -17.11 15.23
C THR A 136 -10.25 -17.14 16.07
N SER A 137 -9.75 -18.33 16.40
CA SER A 137 -8.46 -18.50 17.08
C SER A 137 -7.28 -18.04 16.21
N THR A 138 -7.23 -18.45 14.93
CA THR A 138 -6.21 -17.96 13.99
C THR A 138 -6.30 -16.44 13.82
N ALA A 139 -7.51 -15.88 13.70
CA ALA A 139 -7.74 -14.43 13.62
C ALA A 139 -7.21 -13.68 14.85
N TRP A 140 -7.40 -14.24 16.05
CA TRP A 140 -6.85 -13.69 17.28
C TRP A 140 -5.32 -13.71 17.28
N THR A 141 -4.69 -14.82 16.86
CA THR A 141 -3.22 -14.92 16.74
C THR A 141 -2.65 -13.86 15.80
N TYR A 142 -3.30 -13.62 14.65
CA TYR A 142 -2.92 -12.58 13.70
C TYR A 142 -2.97 -11.18 14.34
N TYR A 143 -4.08 -10.86 15.02
CA TYR A 143 -4.24 -9.59 15.73
C TYR A 143 -3.17 -9.40 16.81
N GLN A 144 -2.88 -10.43 17.59
CA GLN A 144 -1.86 -10.36 18.63
C GLN A 144 -0.45 -10.16 18.06
N ALA A 145 -0.13 -10.79 16.93
CA ALA A 145 1.15 -10.61 16.25
C ALA A 145 1.37 -9.15 15.82
N VAL A 146 0.41 -8.53 15.12
CA VAL A 146 0.55 -7.12 14.70
C VAL A 146 0.52 -6.16 15.89
N LYS A 147 -0.25 -6.48 16.94
CA LYS A 147 -0.27 -5.67 18.16
C LYS A 147 1.10 -5.64 18.85
N ALA A 148 1.80 -6.77 18.89
CA ALA A 148 3.10 -6.90 19.55
C ALA A 148 4.29 -6.43 18.69
N PHE A 149 4.25 -6.66 17.37
CA PHE A 149 5.40 -6.50 16.48
C PHE A 149 5.22 -5.50 15.33
N GLY A 150 4.01 -4.97 15.13
CA GLY A 150 3.68 -4.04 14.04
C GLY A 150 4.17 -2.60 14.25
#